data_AF-A0A534XLS5-F1
#
_entry.id   AF-A0A534XLS5-F1
#
_cell.length_a   1.000
_cell.length_b   1.000
_cell.length_c   1.000
_cell.angle_alpha   90.00
_cell.angle_beta   90.00
_cell.angle_gamma   90.00
#
_symmetry.space_group_name_H-M   'P 1'
#
loop_
_entity.id
_entity.type
_entity.pdbx_description
1 polymer ?
#
loop_
_entity_poly.entity_id
_entity_poly.type
_entity_poly.pdbx_seq_one_letter_code
_entity_poly.pdbx_strand_id
1 'polypeptide(L)'
;MVSCAALRRPRVVIAVGGAMTRFLGWDRSAAVRCVLALLFLVSAPTGLANAAAPAGDVRIHYHRDASDYAGWQLYTWYGALNPSPQWNPAQPFTGTDSFGVYYDVAINTAATGLNFILHDASGNNKNCP
;
A
#
# COMPACT_ATOMS: atom_id res chain seq x y z
N MET A 1 14.92 -39.52 -0.39
CA MET A 1 14.02 -39.40 0.78
C MET A 1 14.69 -38.47 1.78
N VAL A 2 14.36 -37.18 1.74
CA VAL A 2 14.86 -36.18 2.69
C VAL A 2 13.67 -35.81 3.55
N SER A 3 13.77 -36.15 4.84
CA SER A 3 12.69 -36.06 5.80
C SER A 3 12.52 -34.63 6.33
N CYS A 4 11.26 -34.26 6.53
CA CYS A 4 10.77 -32.98 7.02
C CYS A 4 11.14 -32.78 8.50
N ALA A 5 11.83 -31.69 8.83
CA ALA A 5 12.03 -31.25 10.22
C ALA A 5 11.02 -30.14 10.56
N ALA A 6 10.06 -30.49 11.41
CA ALA A 6 8.98 -29.64 11.86
C ALA A 6 9.50 -28.40 12.62
N LEU A 7 9.09 -27.22 12.16
CA LEU A 7 9.34 -25.92 12.77
C LEU A 7 8.74 -25.88 14.19
N ARG A 8 9.60 -25.64 15.18
CA ARG A 8 9.21 -25.41 16.58
C ARG A 8 8.42 -24.10 16.66
N ARG A 9 7.18 -24.20 17.16
CA ARG A 9 6.32 -23.04 17.46
C ARG A 9 6.92 -22.23 18.61
N PRO A 10 7.18 -20.92 18.48
CA PRO A 10 7.59 -20.11 19.61
C PRO A 10 6.40 -19.92 20.56
N ARG A 11 6.57 -20.35 21.80
CA ARG A 11 5.59 -20.16 22.88
C ARG A 11 5.86 -18.79 23.51
N VAL A 12 5.04 -17.80 23.21
CA VAL A 12 5.08 -16.49 23.87
C VAL A 12 4.44 -16.63 25.25
N VAL A 13 5.22 -16.37 26.30
CA VAL A 13 4.77 -16.30 27.69
C VAL A 13 4.64 -14.83 28.06
N ILE A 14 3.43 -14.36 28.29
CA ILE A 14 3.17 -13.03 28.86
C ILE A 14 2.97 -13.21 30.36
N ALA A 15 3.92 -12.75 31.15
CA ALA A 15 3.79 -12.72 32.61
C ALA A 15 2.91 -11.52 33.01
N VAL A 16 1.78 -11.80 33.67
CA VAL A 16 0.94 -10.79 34.34
C VAL A 16 0.98 -11.09 35.83
N GLY A 17 1.50 -10.16 36.63
CA GLY A 17 1.50 -10.22 38.10
C GLY A 17 2.62 -9.34 38.66
N GLY A 18 2.42 -8.46 39.64
CA GLY A 18 1.25 -8.23 40.47
C GLY A 18 1.31 -6.83 41.10
N ALA A 19 0.16 -6.42 41.62
CA ALA A 19 0.01 -5.20 42.40
C ALA A 19 0.46 -5.42 43.86
N MET A 20 0.67 -4.28 44.54
CA MET A 20 1.01 -4.05 45.95
C MET A 20 2.50 -4.14 46.33
N THR A 21 3.05 -3.02 46.80
CA THR A 21 3.19 -2.73 48.25
C THR A 21 3.46 -1.23 48.47
N ARG A 22 2.88 -0.67 49.53
CA ARG A 22 3.00 0.73 49.96
C ARG A 22 4.32 1.01 50.71
N PHE A 23 4.61 2.31 50.83
CA PHE A 23 5.52 3.00 51.76
C PHE A 23 7.01 2.90 51.37
N LEU A 24 7.85 3.93 51.45
CA LEU A 24 7.85 5.19 52.18
C LEU A 24 8.94 6.08 51.53
N GLY A 25 8.81 7.40 51.57
CA GLY A 25 9.98 8.29 51.45
C GLY A 25 10.18 8.95 50.08
N TRP A 26 9.89 10.24 50.04
CA TRP A 26 10.26 11.17 48.99
C TRP A 26 11.78 11.40 49.05
N ASP A 27 12.54 10.68 48.24
CA ASP A 27 13.97 10.95 48.02
C ASP A 27 14.21 11.62 46.66
N ARG A 28 15.01 12.68 46.66
CA ARG A 28 15.04 13.78 45.69
C ARG A 28 15.93 13.48 44.48
N SER A 29 16.18 12.21 44.18
CA SER A 29 17.22 11.79 43.22
C SER A 29 16.68 11.06 41.97
N ALA A 30 15.36 11.00 41.77
CA ALA A 30 14.74 10.28 40.64
C ALA A 30 14.83 11.01 39.28
N ALA A 31 15.15 12.31 39.25
CA ALA A 31 15.13 13.09 38.00
C ALA A 31 16.26 12.73 37.01
N VAL A 32 17.39 12.20 37.50
CA VAL A 32 18.57 11.95 36.65
C VAL A 32 18.48 10.61 35.91
N ARG A 33 17.65 9.68 36.38
CA ARG A 33 17.55 8.32 35.81
C ARG A 33 16.42 8.14 34.78
N CYS A 34 15.53 9.12 34.63
CA CYS A 34 14.48 9.08 33.60
C CYS A 34 14.94 9.60 32.22
N VAL A 35 16.10 10.27 32.12
CA VAL A 35 16.52 10.90 30.86
C VAL A 35 17.17 9.90 29.88
N LEU A 36 17.72 8.78 30.35
CA LEU A 36 18.50 7.85 29.50
C LEU A 36 17.72 6.63 28.95
N ALA A 37 16.47 6.42 29.34
CA ALA A 37 15.65 5.28 28.88
C ALA A 37 14.64 5.65 27.77
N LEU A 38 14.82 6.81 27.13
CA LEU A 38 13.92 7.34 26.09
C LEU A 38 14.57 7.41 24.69
N LEU A 39 15.71 6.76 24.48
CA LEU A 39 16.39 6.68 23.18
C LEU A 39 16.47 5.21 22.76
N PHE A 40 15.41 4.66 22.17
CA PHE A 40 15.37 3.52 21.24
C PHE A 40 13.90 3.13 21.03
N LEU A 41 13.10 4.10 20.61
CA LEU A 41 11.84 3.78 19.94
C LEU A 41 12.21 3.13 18.61
N VAL A 42 11.94 1.83 18.53
CA VAL A 42 12.04 0.99 17.34
C VAL A 42 11.33 1.70 16.18
N SER A 43 12.09 2.26 15.25
CA SER A 43 11.58 2.58 13.92
C SER A 43 11.45 1.27 13.16
N ALA A 44 10.28 0.63 13.24
CA ALA A 44 9.95 -0.39 12.28
C ALA A 44 9.91 0.29 10.90
N PRO A 45 10.67 -0.18 9.89
CA PRO A 45 10.47 0.32 8.54
C PRO A 45 9.07 -0.12 8.14
N THR A 46 8.13 0.82 8.07
CA THR A 46 6.94 0.64 7.25
C THR A 46 7.45 0.54 5.82
N GLY A 47 7.85 -0.66 5.41
CA GLY A 47 8.02 -0.96 4.00
C GLY A 47 6.69 -0.58 3.34
N LEU A 48 6.74 0.41 2.45
CA LEU A 48 5.58 0.90 1.71
C LEU A 48 5.15 -0.20 0.75
N ALA A 49 4.42 -1.19 1.26
CA ALA A 49 3.65 -2.07 0.40
C ALA A 49 2.58 -1.19 -0.26
N ASN A 50 2.62 -1.06 -1.59
CA ASN A 50 1.53 -0.43 -2.33
C ASN A 50 0.23 -1.11 -1.91
N ALA A 51 -0.77 -0.31 -1.56
CA ALA A 51 -2.07 -0.83 -1.15
C ALA A 51 -2.60 -1.76 -2.25
N ALA A 52 -3.16 -2.91 -1.85
CA ALA A 52 -3.78 -3.80 -2.80
C ALA A 52 -4.97 -3.12 -3.49
N ALA A 53 -5.28 -3.55 -4.73
CA ALA A 53 -6.50 -3.15 -5.41
C ALA A 53 -7.73 -3.60 -4.58
N PRO A 54 -8.86 -2.88 -4.67
CA PRO A 54 -10.12 -3.38 -4.14
C PRO A 54 -10.45 -4.78 -4.69
N ALA A 55 -11.20 -5.56 -3.91
CA ALA A 55 -11.59 -6.90 -4.33
C ALA A 55 -12.47 -6.83 -5.59
N GLY A 56 -12.10 -7.58 -6.64
CA GLY A 56 -12.79 -7.56 -7.94
C GLY A 56 -12.25 -6.53 -8.93
N ASP A 57 -11.24 -5.74 -8.52
CA ASP A 57 -10.59 -4.76 -9.37
C ASP A 57 -9.16 -5.20 -9.73
N VAL A 58 -8.68 -4.69 -10.86
CA VAL A 58 -7.27 -4.70 -11.23
C VAL A 58 -6.74 -3.28 -11.11
N ARG A 59 -5.60 -3.13 -10.41
CA ARG A 59 -4.87 -1.87 -10.31
C ARG A 59 -3.79 -1.80 -11.38
N ILE A 60 -3.86 -0.77 -12.22
CA ILE A 60 -2.84 -0.42 -13.21
C ILE A 60 -2.05 0.76 -12.68
N HIS A 61 -0.75 0.56 -12.44
CA HIS A 61 0.16 1.62 -12.05
C HIS A 61 0.81 2.24 -13.29
N TYR A 62 0.85 3.57 -13.36
CA TYR A 62 1.41 4.31 -14.48
C TYR A 62 2.44 5.33 -13.98
N HIS A 63 3.68 5.13 -14.42
CA HIS A 63 4.81 5.99 -14.09
C HIS A 63 5.23 6.82 -15.30
N ARG A 64 5.61 8.07 -15.04
CA ARG A 64 6.20 9.00 -16.00
C ARG A 64 7.34 9.75 -15.31
N ASP A 65 8.49 9.82 -15.95
CA ASP A 65 9.69 10.50 -15.41
C ASP A 65 9.42 12.00 -15.15
N ALA A 66 8.68 12.65 -16.05
CA ALA A 66 8.31 14.06 -15.93
C ALA A 66 7.19 14.33 -14.92
N SER A 67 6.55 13.29 -14.35
CA SER A 67 5.44 13.37 -13.39
C SER A 67 4.26 14.26 -13.84
N ASP A 68 4.07 14.44 -15.14
CA ASP A 68 3.07 15.29 -15.80
C ASP A 68 1.76 14.53 -16.08
N TYR A 69 1.12 14.03 -15.01
CA TYR A 69 -0.09 13.19 -15.11
C TYR A 69 -1.41 13.96 -15.37
N ALA A 70 -1.36 15.29 -15.47
CA ALA A 70 -2.55 16.10 -15.67
C ALA A 70 -3.28 15.71 -16.97
N GLY A 71 -4.55 15.36 -16.85
CA GLY A 71 -5.38 15.00 -18.00
C GLY A 71 -5.15 13.59 -18.56
N TRP A 72 -4.26 12.78 -17.96
CA TRP A 72 -4.06 11.39 -18.39
C TRP A 72 -5.24 10.50 -17.99
N GLN A 73 -5.73 9.75 -18.96
CA GLN A 73 -6.93 8.92 -18.84
C GLN A 73 -6.68 7.51 -19.36
N LEU A 74 -7.43 6.56 -18.81
CA LEU A 74 -7.41 5.15 -19.14
C LEU A 74 -8.64 4.79 -19.98
N TYR A 75 -8.41 4.35 -21.20
CA TYR A 75 -9.42 3.79 -22.10
C TYR A 75 -9.39 2.27 -22.05
N THR A 76 -10.53 1.63 -21.77
CA THR A 76 -10.68 0.17 -21.70
C THR A 76 -11.79 -0.31 -22.63
N TRP A 77 -11.64 -1.48 -23.26
CA TRP A 77 -12.67 -2.00 -24.18
C TRP A 77 -12.96 -3.50 -24.04
N TYR A 78 -12.07 -4.29 -23.45
CA TYR A 78 -12.28 -5.72 -23.22
C TYR A 78 -11.86 -6.08 -21.81
N GLY A 79 -12.63 -6.91 -21.12
CA GLY A 79 -12.32 -7.40 -19.78
C GLY A 79 -12.71 -6.49 -18.62
N ALA A 80 -12.84 -5.19 -18.87
CA ALA A 80 -13.43 -4.27 -17.91
C ALA A 80 -14.93 -4.58 -17.73
N LEU A 81 -15.41 -4.54 -16.50
CA LEU A 81 -16.84 -4.64 -16.18
C LEU A 81 -17.61 -3.46 -16.77
N ASN A 82 -17.00 -2.28 -16.76
CA ASN A 82 -17.53 -1.04 -17.34
C ASN A 82 -16.55 -0.52 -18.40
N PRO A 83 -16.63 -0.98 -19.66
CA PRO A 83 -15.79 -0.48 -20.74
C PRO A 83 -15.99 1.02 -20.98
N SER A 84 -14.94 1.68 -21.47
CA SER A 84 -14.99 3.10 -21.81
C SER A 84 -15.96 3.34 -22.98
N PRO A 85 -16.95 4.25 -22.85
CA PRO A 85 -18.00 4.43 -23.84
C PRO A 85 -17.54 5.10 -25.13
N GLN A 86 -16.46 5.87 -25.06
CA GLN A 86 -15.85 6.58 -26.19
C GLN A 86 -14.35 6.77 -25.93
N TRP A 87 -13.61 7.15 -26.97
CA TRP A 87 -12.17 7.36 -26.86
C TRP A 87 -11.79 8.45 -25.84
N ASN A 88 -12.50 9.59 -25.84
CA ASN A 88 -12.25 10.72 -24.96
C ASN A 88 -13.59 11.44 -24.67
N PRO A 89 -13.96 11.73 -23.40
CA PRO A 89 -13.23 11.43 -22.17
C PRO A 89 -13.25 9.94 -21.79
N ALA A 90 -12.14 9.49 -21.21
CA ALA A 90 -11.98 8.17 -20.61
C ALA A 90 -11.76 8.28 -19.08
N GLN A 91 -11.46 7.17 -18.41
CA GLN A 91 -11.40 7.13 -16.94
C GLN A 91 -10.19 7.93 -16.41
N PRO A 92 -10.36 8.91 -15.50
CA PRO A 92 -9.23 9.57 -14.83
C PRO A 92 -8.55 8.64 -13.81
N PHE A 93 -7.36 9.00 -13.35
CA PHE A 93 -6.68 8.20 -12.33
C PHE A 93 -7.48 8.14 -11.02
N THR A 94 -7.41 7.00 -10.35
CA THR A 94 -8.10 6.75 -9.07
C THR A 94 -7.31 7.33 -7.91
N GLY A 95 -5.98 7.35 -7.99
CA GLY A 95 -5.12 7.95 -6.98
C GLY A 95 -3.65 7.93 -7.37
N THR A 96 -2.78 8.14 -6.38
CA THR A 96 -1.32 8.16 -6.52
C THR A 96 -0.65 7.33 -5.43
N ASP A 97 0.53 6.83 -5.73
CA ASP A 97 1.42 6.15 -4.79
C ASP A 97 2.90 6.50 -5.08
N SER A 98 3.82 5.79 -4.44
CA SER A 98 5.27 6.00 -4.60
C SER A 98 5.80 5.65 -6.00
N PHE A 99 5.04 4.92 -6.82
CA PHE A 99 5.41 4.60 -8.20
C PHE A 99 4.85 5.64 -9.18
N GLY A 100 3.66 6.19 -8.96
CA GLY A 100 3.07 7.18 -9.85
C GLY A 100 1.57 7.35 -9.62
N VAL A 101 0.80 7.50 -10.69
CA VAL A 101 -0.66 7.41 -10.62
C VAL A 101 -1.11 5.96 -10.77
N TYR A 102 -2.27 5.63 -10.22
CA TYR A 102 -2.89 4.33 -10.44
C TYR A 102 -4.36 4.44 -10.85
N TYR A 103 -4.82 3.42 -11.56
CA TYR A 103 -6.19 3.27 -12.04
C TYR A 103 -6.73 1.95 -11.53
N ASP A 104 -7.84 1.99 -10.80
CA ASP A 104 -8.58 0.79 -10.42
C ASP A 104 -9.67 0.53 -11.45
N VAL A 105 -9.67 -0.67 -12.02
CA VAL A 105 -10.63 -1.11 -13.05
C VAL A 105 -11.35 -2.34 -12.55
N ALA A 106 -12.65 -2.22 -12.32
CA ALA A 106 -13.51 -3.38 -12.07
C ALA A 106 -13.46 -4.33 -13.26
N ILE A 107 -13.18 -5.61 -13.01
CA ILE A 107 -13.04 -6.62 -14.08
C ILE A 107 -14.23 -7.55 -14.15
N ASN A 108 -14.55 -7.98 -15.36
CA ASN A 108 -15.43 -9.13 -15.57
C ASN A 108 -14.61 -10.41 -15.35
N THR A 109 -14.90 -11.16 -14.29
CA THR A 109 -14.17 -12.39 -13.95
C THR A 109 -14.31 -13.51 -14.96
N ALA A 110 -15.25 -13.42 -15.91
CA ALA A 110 -15.37 -14.35 -17.03
C ALA A 110 -14.44 -14.02 -18.19
N ALA A 111 -13.84 -12.82 -18.22
CA ALA A 111 -12.88 -12.44 -19.24
C ALA A 111 -11.50 -13.03 -18.95
N THR A 112 -10.77 -13.39 -20.01
CA THR A 112 -9.43 -13.98 -19.92
C THR A 112 -8.31 -12.94 -19.85
N GLY A 113 -8.64 -11.66 -20.00
CA GLY A 113 -7.68 -10.56 -19.97
C GLY A 113 -8.37 -9.20 -20.00
N LEU A 114 -7.58 -8.14 -19.86
CA LEU A 114 -8.00 -6.74 -19.90
C LEU A 114 -7.24 -6.04 -21.02
N ASN A 115 -7.97 -5.35 -21.91
CA ASN A 115 -7.36 -4.51 -22.93
C ASN A 115 -7.57 -3.03 -22.60
N PHE A 116 -6.48 -2.27 -22.63
CA PHE A 116 -6.49 -0.86 -22.25
C PHE A 116 -5.42 -0.04 -23.00
N ILE A 117 -5.63 1.27 -23.07
CA ILE A 117 -4.67 2.26 -23.54
C ILE A 117 -4.71 3.47 -22.60
N LEU A 118 -3.54 4.00 -22.25
CA LEU A 118 -3.38 5.29 -21.58
C LEU A 118 -3.11 6.38 -22.61
N HIS A 119 -3.77 7.52 -22.45
CA HIS A 119 -3.57 8.69 -23.30
C HIS A 119 -3.76 10.00 -22.53
N ASP A 120 -3.21 11.09 -23.07
CA ASP A 120 -3.38 12.44 -22.57
C ASP A 120 -4.81 12.98 -22.81
N ALA A 121 -5.15 14.13 -22.21
CA ALA A 121 -6.48 14.71 -22.36
C ALA A 121 -6.87 15.04 -23.82
N SER A 122 -5.92 15.13 -24.75
CA SER A 122 -6.18 15.31 -26.18
C SER A 122 -6.56 14.00 -26.87
N GLY A 123 -6.18 12.85 -26.32
CA GLY A 123 -6.30 11.54 -26.93
C GLY A 123 -5.30 11.27 -28.06
N ASN A 124 -4.35 12.18 -28.27
CA ASN A 124 -3.38 12.14 -29.38
C ASN A 124 -2.00 11.68 -28.92
N ASN A 125 -1.66 11.93 -27.65
CA ASN A 125 -0.41 11.48 -27.09
C ASN A 125 -0.61 10.21 -26.28
N LYS A 126 0.12 9.16 -26.68
CA LYS A 126 0.16 7.86 -26.01
C LYS A 126 1.58 7.50 -25.59
N ASN A 127 2.53 8.42 -25.80
CA ASN A 127 3.93 8.14 -25.62
C ASN A 127 4.30 8.18 -24.13
N CYS A 128 5.06 7.18 -23.72
CA CYS A 128 5.90 7.27 -22.54
C CYS A 128 7.13 8.10 -22.95
N PRO A 129 7.31 9.32 -22.39
CA PRO A 129 8.57 10.05 -22.54
C PRO A 129 9.72 9.26 -21.90
#